data_AF-A0A7X7B170-F1
#
_entry.id   AF-A0A7X7B170-F1
#
_cell.length_a   1.000
_cell.length_b   1.000
_cell.length_c   1.000
_cell.angle_alpha   90.00
_cell.angle_beta   90.00
_cell.angle_gamma   90.00
#
_symmetry.space_group_name_H-M   'P 1'
#
loop_
_entity.id
_entity.type
_entity.pdbx_description
1 polymer ?
#
loop_
_entity_poly.entity_id
_entity_poly.type
_entity_poly.pdbx_seq_one_letter_code
_entity_poly.pdbx_strand_id
1 'polypeptide(L)'
;LEATQMVDMAEKAVAEVMKLFETLIKYKKIKDKLTLIDNGIRVQERELAKLRSVVSAQDILDKITEKSLRLSVLTRLKKAIFDNEKSLLKGKEYLKQVYCSINSTTHEYCVLLKKLSRCPTCLNLIDDETADRIVHDILNRGKYKLEGN
;
A
#
# COMPACT_ATOMS: atom_id res chain seq x y z
N LEU A 1 80.22 59.29 -27.65
CA LEU A 1 78.82 59.54 -28.06
C LEU A 1 78.07 58.23 -28.24
N GLU A 2 78.56 57.29 -29.06
CA GLU A 2 77.92 55.95 -29.22
C GLU A 2 77.85 55.15 -27.91
N ALA A 3 78.94 55.08 -27.13
CA ALA A 3 78.94 54.36 -25.85
C ALA A 3 77.89 54.89 -24.85
N THR A 4 77.65 56.21 -24.85
CA THR A 4 76.65 56.86 -23.98
C THR A 4 75.23 56.53 -24.43
N GLN A 5 74.98 56.50 -25.75
CA GLN A 5 73.68 56.09 -26.29
C GLN A 5 73.38 54.61 -26.02
N MET A 6 74.39 53.73 -26.06
CA MET A 6 74.20 52.32 -25.71
C MET A 6 73.83 52.12 -24.23
N VAL A 7 74.39 52.94 -23.34
CA VAL A 7 74.02 52.94 -21.91
C VAL A 7 72.57 53.40 -21.73
N ASP A 8 72.15 54.50 -22.36
CA ASP A 8 70.77 55.00 -22.29
C ASP A 8 69.75 53.97 -22.84
N MET A 9 70.10 53.25 -23.90
CA MET A 9 69.27 52.19 -24.45
C MET A 9 69.18 50.98 -23.51
N ALA A 10 70.29 50.61 -22.86
CA ALA A 10 70.32 49.53 -21.90
C ALA A 10 69.46 49.86 -20.66
N GLU A 11 69.52 51.10 -20.16
CA GLU A 11 68.70 51.57 -19.03
C GLU A 11 67.20 51.52 -19.34
N LYS A 12 66.80 51.97 -20.52
CA LYS A 12 65.40 51.87 -20.98
C LYS A 12 64.93 50.42 -21.08
N ALA A 13 65.76 49.54 -21.65
CA ALA A 13 65.44 48.12 -21.75
C ALA A 13 65.30 47.48 -20.36
N VAL A 14 66.17 47.82 -19.40
CA VAL A 14 66.06 47.34 -18.01
C VAL A 14 64.76 47.81 -17.36
N ALA A 15 64.38 49.08 -17.53
CA ALA A 15 63.13 49.61 -16.99
C ALA A 15 61.89 48.89 -17.57
N GLU A 16 61.88 48.61 -18.87
CA GLU A 16 60.81 47.84 -19.52
C GLU A 16 60.74 46.40 -19.01
N VAL A 17 61.88 45.73 -18.85
CA VAL A 17 61.95 44.37 -18.29
C VAL A 17 61.41 44.33 -16.86
N MET A 18 61.76 45.32 -16.02
CA MET A 18 61.23 45.41 -14.66
C MET A 18 59.70 45.56 -14.64
N LYS A 19 59.14 46.40 -15.52
CA LYS A 19 57.69 46.59 -15.64
C LYS A 19 56.97 45.31 -16.11
N LEU A 20 57.57 44.59 -17.06
CA LEU A 20 57.05 43.29 -17.51
C LEU A 20 57.11 42.25 -16.40
N PHE A 21 58.19 42.23 -15.62
CA PHE A 21 58.35 41.32 -14.49
C PHE A 21 57.30 41.55 -13.39
N GLU A 22 57.02 42.81 -13.03
CA GLU A 22 55.93 43.13 -12.09
C GLU A 22 54.57 42.67 -12.61
N THR A 23 54.33 42.85 -13.90
CA THR A 23 53.09 42.43 -14.56
C THR A 23 52.96 40.90 -14.53
N LEU A 24 54.05 40.17 -14.79
CA LEU A 24 54.09 38.71 -14.69
C LEU A 24 53.78 38.24 -13.26
N ILE A 25 54.31 38.90 -12.23
CA ILE A 25 54.00 38.59 -10.83
C ILE A 25 52.50 38.76 -10.55
N LYS A 26 51.88 39.84 -11.05
CA LYS A 26 50.44 40.07 -10.91
C LYS A 26 49.63 38.97 -11.59
N TYR A 27 49.97 38.61 -12.82
CA TYR A 27 49.30 37.52 -13.54
C TYR A 27 49.46 36.17 -12.84
N LYS A 28 50.65 35.87 -12.30
CA LYS A 28 50.88 34.65 -11.50
C LYS A 28 49.94 34.60 -10.30
N LYS A 29 49.84 35.68 -9.52
CA LYS A 29 48.92 35.76 -8.37
C LYS A 29 47.45 35.56 -8.78
N ILE A 30 47.04 36.10 -9.92
CA ILE A 30 45.68 35.91 -10.45
C ILE A 30 45.45 34.45 -10.84
N LYS A 31 46.40 33.84 -11.55
CA LYS A 31 46.33 32.43 -11.94
C LYS A 31 46.25 31.51 -10.72
N ASP A 32 47.04 31.77 -9.68
CA ASP A 32 47.03 30.99 -8.44
C ASP A 32 45.66 31.09 -7.75
N LYS A 33 45.07 32.29 -7.67
CA LYS A 33 43.71 32.49 -7.17
C LYS A 33 42.66 31.75 -7.99
N LEU A 34 42.76 31.80 -9.31
CA LEU A 34 41.82 31.15 -10.21
C LEU A 34 41.87 29.62 -10.06
N THR A 35 43.07 29.08 -9.87
CA THR A 35 43.29 27.66 -9.59
C THR A 35 42.64 27.24 -8.25
N LEU A 36 42.75 28.08 -7.21
CA LEU A 36 42.09 27.82 -5.93
C LEU A 36 40.56 27.84 -6.05
N ILE A 37 40.01 28.79 -6.80
CA ILE A 37 38.56 28.87 -7.05
C ILE A 37 38.07 27.65 -7.82
N ASP A 38 38.77 27.25 -8.90
CA ASP A 38 38.39 26.08 -9.71
C ASP A 38 38.38 24.80 -8.87
N ASN A 39 39.40 24.63 -8.02
CA ASN A 39 39.43 23.51 -7.07
C ASN A 39 38.27 23.56 -6.08
N GLY A 40 37.90 24.75 -5.58
CA GLY A 40 36.75 24.95 -4.70
C GLY A 40 35.43 24.55 -5.36
N ILE A 41 35.21 24.96 -6.62
CA ILE A 41 34.03 24.60 -7.41
C ILE A 41 33.94 23.08 -7.57
N ARG A 42 35.02 22.41 -7.96
CA ARG A 42 35.04 20.94 -8.13
C ARG A 42 34.74 20.18 -6.85
N VAL A 43 35.11 20.71 -5.68
CA VAL A 43 34.74 20.12 -4.39
C VAL A 43 33.24 20.27 -4.15
N GLN A 44 32.70 21.48 -4.35
CA GLN A 44 31.27 21.75 -4.15
C GLN A 44 30.36 20.95 -5.10
N GLU A 45 30.76 20.81 -6.36
CA GLU A 45 30.04 19.99 -7.35
C GLU A 45 29.96 18.52 -6.92
N ARG A 46 31.05 17.97 -6.37
CA ARG A 46 31.06 16.59 -5.84
C ARG A 46 30.13 16.43 -4.64
N GLU A 47 30.09 17.39 -3.74
CA GLU A 47 29.16 17.35 -2.59
C GLU A 47 27.70 17.49 -3.03
N LEU A 48 27.40 18.37 -3.99
CA LEU A 48 26.06 18.50 -4.57
C LEU A 48 25.60 17.22 -5.28
N ALA A 49 26.50 16.51 -5.97
CA ALA A 49 26.18 15.23 -6.60
C ALA A 49 25.78 14.16 -5.57
N LYS A 50 26.44 14.13 -4.41
CA LYS A 50 26.06 13.23 -3.31
C LYS A 50 24.66 13.56 -2.79
N LEU A 51 24.34 14.84 -2.60
CA LEU A 51 23.01 15.25 -2.12
C LEU A 51 21.87 14.83 -3.07
N ARG A 52 22.08 14.90 -4.39
CA ARG A 52 21.10 14.40 -5.37
C ARG A 52 20.80 12.91 -5.19
N SER A 53 21.83 12.10 -4.91
CA SER A 53 21.65 10.67 -4.64
C SER A 53 20.85 10.42 -3.36
N VAL A 54 21.02 11.26 -2.33
CA VAL A 54 20.27 11.18 -1.06
C VAL A 54 18.79 11.50 -1.28
N VAL A 55 18.47 12.56 -2.04
CA VAL A 55 17.07 12.90 -2.36
C VAL A 55 16.39 11.77 -3.12
N SER A 56 17.06 11.20 -4.13
CA SER A 56 16.51 10.05 -4.86
C SER A 56 16.32 8.82 -3.97
N ALA A 57 17.21 8.57 -3.01
CA ALA A 57 17.07 7.48 -2.07
C ALA A 57 15.87 7.70 -1.12
N GLN A 58 15.64 8.94 -0.68
CA GLN A 58 14.48 9.29 0.14
C GLN A 58 13.17 9.08 -0.63
N ASP A 59 13.07 9.53 -1.88
CA ASP A 59 11.88 9.33 -2.72
C ASP A 59 11.55 7.84 -2.90
N ILE A 60 12.58 6.99 -3.04
CA ILE A 60 12.41 5.54 -3.13
C ILE A 60 11.92 4.98 -1.78
N LEU A 61 12.50 5.43 -0.67
CA LEU A 61 12.11 5.00 0.67
C LEU A 61 10.65 5.35 0.98
N ASP A 62 10.20 6.55 0.60
CA ASP A 62 8.82 7.00 0.80
C ASP A 62 7.85 6.12 -0.01
N LYS A 63 8.18 5.81 -1.26
CA LYS A 63 7.39 4.89 -2.10
C LYS A 63 7.34 3.48 -1.54
N ILE A 64 8.45 2.97 -1.00
CA ILE A 64 8.49 1.64 -0.35
C ILE A 64 7.62 1.65 0.90
N THR A 65 7.70 2.70 1.71
CA THR A 65 6.91 2.86 2.94
C THR A 65 5.41 2.87 2.62
N GLU A 66 4.99 3.63 1.62
CA GLU A 66 3.59 3.66 1.16
C GLU A 66 3.12 2.27 0.70
N LYS A 67 3.92 1.59 -0.13
CA LYS A 67 3.59 0.25 -0.64
C LYS A 67 3.53 -0.79 0.48
N SER A 68 4.43 -0.72 1.46
CA SER A 68 4.44 -1.59 2.64
C SER A 68 3.16 -1.43 3.47
N LEU A 69 2.73 -0.19 3.68
CA LEU A 69 1.51 0.12 4.42
C LEU A 69 0.26 -0.43 3.72
N ARG A 70 0.19 -0.26 2.39
CA ARG A 70 -0.88 -0.85 1.55
C ARG A 70 -0.89 -2.38 1.63
N LEU A 71 0.29 -3.02 1.58
CA LEU A 71 0.42 -4.48 1.67
C LEU A 71 -0.07 -5.01 3.03
N SER A 72 0.22 -4.30 4.12
CA SER A 72 -0.28 -4.64 5.46
C SER A 72 -1.81 -4.62 5.50
N VAL A 73 -2.44 -3.58 4.95
CA VAL A 73 -3.90 -3.49 4.86
C VAL A 73 -4.48 -4.64 4.04
N LEU A 74 -3.90 -4.95 2.88
CA LEU A 74 -4.36 -6.05 2.02
C LEU A 74 -4.24 -7.40 2.72
N THR A 75 -3.17 -7.63 3.48
CA THR A 75 -2.95 -8.87 4.24
C THR A 75 -4.03 -9.04 5.31
N ARG A 76 -4.36 -7.95 6.01
CA ARG A 76 -5.45 -7.96 7.01
C ARG A 76 -6.80 -8.24 6.37
N LEU A 77 -7.11 -7.60 5.24
CA LEU A 77 -8.36 -7.84 4.50
C LEU A 77 -8.47 -9.28 4.01
N LYS A 78 -7.38 -9.84 3.48
CA LYS A 78 -7.33 -11.25 3.05
C LYS A 78 -7.66 -12.20 4.20
N LYS A 79 -7.10 -11.95 5.39
CA LYS A 79 -7.42 -12.74 6.59
C LYS A 79 -8.89 -12.61 6.99
N ALA A 80 -9.43 -11.38 6.98
CA ALA A 80 -10.83 -11.14 7.31
C ALA A 80 -11.79 -11.86 6.36
N ILE A 81 -11.49 -11.87 5.05
CA ILE A 81 -12.28 -12.63 4.06
C ILE A 81 -12.28 -14.11 4.40
N PHE A 82 -11.11 -14.69 4.65
CA PHE A 82 -10.98 -16.10 5.01
C PHE A 82 -11.77 -16.46 6.28
N ASP A 83 -11.68 -15.63 7.32
CA ASP A 83 -12.41 -15.84 8.58
C ASP A 83 -13.93 -15.73 8.39
N ASN A 84 -14.37 -14.81 7.53
CA ASN A 84 -15.78 -14.65 7.17
C ASN A 84 -16.29 -15.85 6.36
N GLU A 85 -15.54 -16.33 5.37
CA GLU A 85 -15.90 -17.52 4.59
C GLU A 85 -16.04 -18.75 5.49
N LYS A 86 -15.12 -18.94 6.43
CA LYS A 86 -15.20 -20.01 7.43
C LYS A 86 -16.46 -19.89 8.30
N SER A 87 -16.81 -18.68 8.70
CA SER A 87 -18.01 -18.41 9.51
C SER A 87 -19.30 -18.65 8.72
N LEU A 88 -19.33 -18.25 7.44
CA LEU A 88 -20.44 -18.54 6.52
C LEU A 88 -20.61 -20.04 6.32
N LEU A 89 -19.52 -20.79 6.16
CA LEU A 89 -19.58 -22.25 6.01
C LEU A 89 -20.19 -22.91 7.27
N LYS A 90 -19.77 -22.48 8.47
CA LYS A 90 -20.38 -22.94 9.73
C LYS A 90 -21.87 -22.59 9.80
N GLY A 91 -22.24 -21.38 9.39
CA GLY A 91 -23.64 -20.95 9.34
C GLY A 91 -24.48 -21.82 8.40
N LYS A 92 -23.96 -22.14 7.21
CA LYS A 92 -24.62 -23.05 6.26
C LYS A 92 -24.82 -24.45 6.83
N GLU A 93 -23.79 -25.00 7.48
CA GLU A 93 -23.89 -26.33 8.10
C GLU A 93 -24.90 -26.33 9.26
N TYR A 94 -24.89 -25.29 10.09
CA TYR A 94 -25.89 -25.13 11.15
C TYR A 94 -27.32 -25.05 10.60
N LEU A 95 -27.55 -24.25 9.56
CA LEU A 95 -28.87 -24.14 8.91
C LEU A 95 -29.33 -25.50 8.36
N LYS A 96 -28.43 -26.28 7.76
CA LYS A 96 -28.72 -27.63 7.29
C LYS A 96 -29.13 -28.55 8.44
N GLN A 97 -28.42 -28.51 9.56
CA GLN A 97 -28.77 -29.31 10.76
C GLN A 97 -30.13 -28.92 11.32
N VAL A 98 -30.41 -27.62 11.45
CA VAL A 98 -31.71 -27.11 11.90
C VAL A 98 -32.83 -27.57 10.97
N TYR A 99 -32.61 -27.48 9.66
CA TYR A 99 -33.60 -27.94 8.68
C TYR A 99 -33.89 -29.44 8.80
N CYS A 100 -32.85 -30.27 8.95
CA CYS A 100 -33.03 -31.71 9.21
C CYS A 100 -33.81 -31.96 10.50
N SER A 101 -33.50 -31.23 11.58
CA SER A 101 -34.21 -31.35 12.86
C SER A 101 -35.69 -30.97 12.72
N ILE A 102 -36.00 -29.86 12.05
CA ILE A 102 -37.38 -29.42 11.81
C ILE A 102 -38.13 -30.49 11.02
N ASN A 103 -37.54 -31.03 9.95
CA ASN A 103 -38.17 -32.11 9.18
C ASN A 103 -38.45 -33.35 10.03
N SER A 104 -37.49 -33.80 10.86
CA SER A 104 -37.69 -34.96 11.74
C SER A 104 -38.82 -34.73 12.73
N THR A 105 -38.78 -33.62 13.46
CA THR A 105 -39.81 -33.30 14.47
C THR A 105 -41.18 -33.09 13.84
N THR A 106 -41.26 -32.49 12.64
CA THR A 106 -42.53 -32.32 11.93
C THR A 106 -43.08 -33.66 11.45
N HIS A 107 -42.21 -34.59 11.03
CA HIS A 107 -42.64 -35.95 10.69
C HIS A 107 -43.16 -36.71 11.91
N GLU A 108 -42.45 -36.65 13.04
CA GLU A 108 -42.92 -37.22 14.32
C GLU A 108 -44.26 -36.63 14.75
N TYR A 109 -44.42 -35.31 14.60
CA TYR A 109 -45.68 -34.62 14.85
C TYR A 109 -46.82 -35.11 13.94
N CYS A 110 -46.54 -35.37 12.65
CA CYS A 110 -47.51 -35.97 11.73
C CYS A 110 -48.00 -37.34 12.23
N VAL A 111 -47.07 -38.21 12.61
CA VAL A 111 -47.39 -39.55 13.15
C VAL A 111 -48.27 -39.44 14.39
N LEU A 112 -47.96 -38.51 15.29
CA LEU A 112 -48.76 -38.24 16.49
C LEU A 112 -50.17 -37.73 16.14
N LEU A 113 -50.29 -36.81 15.20
CA LEU A 113 -51.58 -36.28 14.74
C LEU A 113 -52.47 -37.39 14.17
N LYS A 114 -51.91 -38.25 13.30
CA LYS A 114 -52.63 -39.39 12.72
C LYS A 114 -53.07 -40.38 13.79
N LYS A 115 -52.19 -40.70 14.74
CA LYS A 115 -52.48 -41.63 15.84
C LYS A 115 -53.58 -41.11 16.79
N LEU A 116 -53.59 -39.82 17.07
CA LEU A 116 -54.60 -39.20 17.94
C LEU A 116 -55.90 -38.87 17.19
N SER A 117 -55.83 -38.76 15.86
CA SER A 117 -56.91 -38.40 14.93
C SER A 117 -57.71 -37.18 15.41
N ARG A 118 -57.07 -36.25 16.13
CA ARG A 118 -57.69 -35.04 16.68
C ARG A 118 -56.83 -33.83 16.43
N CYS A 119 -57.47 -32.72 16.09
CA CYS A 119 -56.83 -31.42 15.99
C CYS A 119 -56.33 -30.98 17.37
N PRO A 120 -55.06 -30.62 17.54
CA PRO A 120 -54.53 -30.19 18.83
C PRO A 120 -55.02 -28.81 19.27
N THR A 121 -55.61 -28.03 18.35
CA THR A 121 -56.10 -26.67 18.65
C THR A 121 -57.57 -26.66 19.04
N CYS A 122 -58.42 -27.42 18.34
CA CYS A 122 -59.87 -27.43 18.57
C CYS A 122 -60.43 -28.78 19.02
N LEU A 123 -59.60 -29.82 19.13
CA LEU A 123 -59.94 -31.18 19.58
C LEU A 123 -60.96 -31.95 18.72
N ASN A 124 -61.37 -31.38 17.58
CA ASN A 124 -62.19 -32.06 16.58
C ASN A 124 -61.44 -33.21 15.92
N LEU A 125 -62.18 -34.22 15.46
CA LEU A 125 -61.60 -35.32 14.70
C LEU A 125 -60.99 -34.80 13.39
N ILE A 126 -59.81 -35.32 13.05
CA ILE A 126 -59.13 -35.05 11.78
C ILE A 126 -58.79 -36.37 11.11
N ASP A 127 -58.84 -36.38 9.78
CA ASP A 127 -58.37 -37.47 8.95
C ASP A 127 -56.87 -37.34 8.62
N ASP A 128 -56.29 -38.41 8.09
CA ASP A 128 -54.87 -38.47 7.76
C ASP A 128 -54.47 -37.42 6.71
N GLU A 129 -55.35 -37.10 5.76
CA GLU A 129 -55.13 -36.05 4.75
C GLU A 129 -55.06 -34.65 5.37
N THR A 130 -55.87 -34.37 6.40
CA THR A 130 -55.79 -33.11 7.14
C THR A 130 -54.53 -33.04 7.99
N ALA A 131 -54.11 -34.15 8.61
CA ALA A 131 -52.83 -34.22 9.33
C ALA A 131 -51.63 -33.95 8.40
N ASP A 132 -51.63 -34.55 7.20
CA ASP A 132 -50.58 -34.31 6.19
C ASP A 132 -50.58 -32.86 5.68
N ARG A 133 -51.75 -32.25 5.48
CA ARG A 133 -51.86 -30.81 5.13
C ARG A 133 -51.27 -29.88 6.20
N ILE A 134 -51.58 -30.12 7.48
CA ILE A 134 -51.04 -29.31 8.60
C ILE A 134 -49.51 -29.35 8.59
N VAL A 135 -48.93 -30.53 8.40
CA VAL A 135 -47.47 -30.74 8.36
C VAL A 135 -46.85 -30.09 7.13
N HIS A 136 -47.48 -30.24 5.97
CA HIS A 136 -47.04 -29.60 4.73
C HIS A 136 -47.02 -28.07 4.86
N ASP A 137 -48.02 -27.48 5.53
CA ASP A 137 -48.07 -26.04 5.79
C ASP A 137 -46.96 -25.57 6.74
N ILE A 138 -46.63 -26.36 7.78
CA ILE A 138 -45.53 -26.06 8.70
C ILE A 138 -44.19 -26.02 7.94
N LEU A 139 -43.93 -27.02 7.09
CA LEU A 139 -42.69 -27.11 6.31
C LEU A 139 -42.57 -26.01 5.24
N ASN A 140 -43.69 -25.63 4.61
CA ASN A 140 -43.67 -24.63 3.55
C ASN A 140 -43.71 -23.18 4.06
N ARG A 141 -44.30 -22.90 5.23
CA ARG A 141 -44.18 -21.59 5.88
C ARG A 141 -42.72 -21.21 6.19
N GLY A 142 -41.84 -22.20 6.37
CA GLY A 142 -40.40 -22.00 6.53
C GLY A 142 -39.67 -21.58 5.25
N LYS A 143 -40.14 -22.00 4.05
CA LYS A 143 -39.45 -21.74 2.77
C LYS A 143 -39.59 -20.30 2.27
N TYR A 144 -40.77 -19.70 2.43
CA TYR A 144 -41.05 -18.33 1.95
C TYR A 144 -40.22 -17.22 2.63
N LYS A 145 -39.51 -17.50 3.73
CA LYS A 145 -38.63 -16.52 4.39
C LYS A 145 -37.16 -16.60 3.98
N LEU A 146 -36.75 -17.64 3.25
CA LEU A 146 -35.34 -17.85 2.86
C LEU A 146 -35.03 -17.42 1.43
N GLU A 147 -36.05 -17.24 0.58
CA GLU A 147 -35.90 -16.84 -0.84
C GLU A 147 -36.20 -15.35 -1.09
N GLY A 148 -36.46 -14.57 -0.04
CA GLY A 148 -36.88 -13.16 -0.12
C GLY A 148 -35.85 -12.12 0.35
N ASN A 149 -34.56 -12.34 0.14
CA ASN A 149 -33.49 -11.34 0.31
C ASN A 149 -32.46 -11.44 -0.81
#